data_AF-A0A662UTA4-F1
#
_entry.id   AF-A0A662UTA4-F1
#
_cell.length_a   1.000
_cell.length_b   1.000
_cell.length_c   1.000
_cell.angle_alpha   90.00
_cell.angle_beta   90.00
_cell.angle_gamma   90.00
#
_symmetry.space_group_name_H-M   'P 1'
#
loop_
_entity.id
_entity.type
_entity.pdbx_description
1 polymer ?
#
loop_
_entity_poly.entity_id
_entity_poly.type
_entity_poly.pdbx_seq_one_letter_code
_entity_poly.pdbx_strand_id
1 'polypeptide(L)'
;VEYSTYPLRIARLSSGTFYLRGLIGFVRIYNRTTTETEIGDSYSNHVVNASKMVGFLDATFYNGTHYIDLSPYGNNGTPYNGVARVPAEDKWLWVVEGLYSDGKVHLLWFPIGSKVVIKDGDTVVWEGTITSHHEIISLSEEKQYTVEIHAKITVFPHLYNWFFDGENDYVEVSDSPSLDITVLTVEVAVKIDDLPSNAYTIVSKRNWVSAEKGWQIFLHYSGNMNFRFGNGSVNQAISFPYTDYLGKYAFIHAVLGETKASMYCNSELKTEADLTVTVEYSTYPLRIARLSSGTFYLRGLIGFVRIYNRTTTETEISDSYNNHVVDMWGCVLFLEPTLFNSSVYVDLSGLGNDGVPYNGVGRVEAEDKWFWKIVYPFGDGKVHVLVPPNVAIAVRNETWAGLLVNDGSDGASIETPWREYVLPPSNYKFVLVEHPRVSPSTMPMLRTVIPWTTTLLILGVIAYYMHTRRR
;
A
#
# COMPACT_ATOMS: atom_id res chain seq x y z
N VAL A 1 21.95 -11.61 49.29
CA VAL A 1 21.40 -10.38 48.67
C VAL A 1 19.90 -10.49 48.76
N GLU A 2 19.22 -9.53 49.38
CA GLU A 2 17.75 -9.48 49.37
C GLU A 2 17.26 -9.17 47.94
N TYR A 3 16.25 -9.88 47.47
CA TYR A 3 15.70 -9.68 46.13
C TYR A 3 14.67 -8.55 46.14
N SER A 4 14.73 -7.67 45.14
CA SER A 4 13.69 -6.65 44.91
C SER A 4 12.41 -7.31 44.41
N THR A 5 11.27 -6.94 44.99
CA THR A 5 9.93 -7.32 44.49
C THR A 5 9.31 -6.24 43.60
N TYR A 6 10.03 -5.15 43.34
CA TYR A 6 9.54 -4.08 42.47
C TYR A 6 9.67 -4.47 40.99
N PRO A 7 8.72 -4.04 40.13
CA PRO A 7 8.80 -4.28 38.70
C PRO A 7 10.02 -3.59 38.10
N LEU A 8 10.62 -4.22 37.09
CA LEU A 8 11.58 -3.57 36.20
C LEU A 8 10.88 -2.38 35.52
N ARG A 9 11.50 -1.21 35.60
CA ARG A 9 11.05 -0.01 34.90
C ARG A 9 12.11 0.38 33.89
N ILE A 10 11.70 0.59 32.64
CA ILE A 10 12.55 1.10 31.57
C ILE A 10 12.21 2.57 31.39
N ALA A 11 13.22 3.41 31.17
CA ALA A 11 13.08 4.86 31.01
C ALA A 11 12.46 5.62 32.20
N ARG A 12 12.35 5.02 33.40
CA ARG A 12 11.77 5.65 34.59
C ARG A 12 12.35 5.12 35.92
N LEU A 13 12.53 6.01 36.90
CA LEU A 13 12.80 5.65 38.30
C LEU A 13 11.51 5.42 39.13
N SER A 14 11.60 4.60 40.19
CA SER A 14 10.46 4.11 40.99
C SER A 14 9.53 5.17 41.57
N SER A 15 10.03 6.36 41.90
CA SER A 15 9.26 7.51 42.35
C SER A 15 9.79 8.81 41.72
N GLY A 16 8.90 9.78 41.49
CA GLY A 16 9.26 11.11 40.98
C GLY A 16 9.05 11.33 39.47
N THR A 17 9.56 12.47 38.99
CA THR A 17 9.47 12.97 37.60
C THR A 17 10.67 12.56 36.73
N PHE A 18 11.39 11.52 37.13
CA PHE A 18 12.60 11.05 36.46
C PHE A 18 12.24 10.12 35.31
N TYR A 19 12.06 10.71 34.13
CA TYR A 19 11.82 10.02 32.87
C TYR A 19 12.98 10.27 31.91
N LEU A 20 13.36 9.26 31.14
CA LEU A 20 14.25 9.47 30.00
C LEU A 20 13.51 10.34 28.97
N ARG A 21 14.17 11.39 28.49
CA ARG A 21 13.79 12.09 27.26
C ARG A 21 14.72 11.62 26.14
N GLY A 22 14.29 10.61 25.40
CA GLY A 22 15.09 10.01 24.35
C GLY A 22 14.47 8.74 23.78
N LEU A 23 15.19 8.11 22.87
CA LEU A 23 14.79 6.89 22.20
C LEU A 23 15.54 5.71 22.80
N ILE A 24 14.86 4.57 22.94
CA ILE A 24 15.47 3.29 23.29
C ILE A 24 15.11 2.33 22.16
N GLY A 25 16.10 1.87 21.40
CA GLY A 25 15.89 0.86 20.36
C GLY A 25 15.57 -0.51 20.95
N PHE A 26 16.37 -0.93 21.93
CA PHE A 26 16.20 -2.20 22.62
C PHE A 26 16.75 -2.18 24.06
N VAL A 27 16.30 -3.12 24.88
CA VAL A 27 16.80 -3.40 26.23
C VAL A 27 17.07 -4.88 26.34
N ARG A 28 18.25 -5.27 26.83
CA ARG A 28 18.60 -6.67 27.11
C ARG A 28 19.13 -6.82 28.52
N ILE A 29 18.73 -7.90 29.18
CA ILE A 29 19.07 -8.19 30.57
C ILE A 29 19.52 -9.65 30.65
N TYR A 30 20.67 -9.87 31.27
CA TYR A 30 21.26 -11.19 31.45
C TYR A 30 21.41 -11.52 32.92
N ASN A 31 21.11 -12.77 33.28
CA ASN A 31 21.44 -13.36 34.57
C ASN A 31 22.82 -14.06 34.51
N ARG A 32 23.78 -13.39 33.86
CA ARG A 32 25.19 -13.75 33.78
C ARG A 32 26.01 -12.55 33.35
N THR A 33 27.31 -12.63 33.55
CA THR A 33 28.27 -11.72 32.93
C THR A 33 28.34 -12.01 31.42
N THR A 34 28.28 -10.98 30.60
CA THR A 34 28.55 -11.04 29.16
C THR A 34 30.03 -10.78 28.90
N THR A 35 30.61 -11.45 27.91
CA THR A 35 32.02 -11.24 27.52
C THR A 35 32.17 -9.98 26.67
N GLU A 36 33.40 -9.48 26.54
CA GLU A 36 33.71 -8.36 25.64
C GLU A 36 33.36 -8.69 24.19
N THR A 37 33.59 -9.94 23.76
CA THR A 37 33.21 -10.44 22.43
C THR A 37 31.70 -10.38 22.22
N GLU A 38 30.91 -10.88 23.16
CA GLU A 38 29.44 -10.84 23.06
C GLU A 38 28.89 -9.41 23.01
N ILE A 39 29.51 -8.48 23.75
CA ILE A 39 29.15 -7.06 23.71
C ILE A 39 29.50 -6.47 22.33
N GLY A 40 30.69 -6.79 21.81
CA GLY A 40 31.18 -6.32 20.51
C GLY A 40 30.35 -6.84 19.33
N ASP A 41 30.03 -8.13 19.32
CA ASP A 41 29.21 -8.77 18.28
C ASP A 41 27.78 -8.28 18.32
N SER A 42 27.24 -8.06 19.51
CA SER A 42 25.94 -7.43 19.63
C SER A 42 25.91 -6.03 19.02
N TYR A 43 26.96 -5.23 19.17
CA TYR A 43 26.97 -3.85 18.70
C TYR A 43 27.24 -3.79 17.20
N SER A 44 28.21 -4.57 16.72
CA SER A 44 28.70 -4.48 15.34
C SER A 44 27.92 -5.36 14.38
N ASN A 45 27.42 -6.51 14.85
CA ASN A 45 26.87 -7.57 14.01
C ASN A 45 25.41 -7.91 14.34
N HIS A 46 24.82 -7.28 15.37
CA HIS A 46 23.49 -7.60 15.88
C HIS A 46 23.30 -9.09 16.24
N VAL A 47 24.38 -9.73 16.70
CA VAL A 47 24.39 -11.11 17.18
C VAL A 47 24.35 -11.12 18.71
N VAL A 48 23.44 -11.90 19.29
CA VAL A 48 23.26 -12.00 20.74
C VAL A 48 23.14 -13.44 21.19
N ASN A 49 23.70 -13.76 22.35
CA ASN A 49 23.61 -15.09 22.93
C ASN A 49 22.55 -15.12 24.05
N ALA A 50 21.44 -15.79 23.82
CA ALA A 50 20.30 -15.89 24.74
C ALA A 50 20.55 -16.72 26.01
N SER A 51 21.74 -17.31 26.19
CA SER A 51 22.09 -18.03 27.42
C SER A 51 21.85 -17.13 28.63
N LYS A 52 20.96 -17.55 29.54
CA LYS A 52 20.56 -16.79 30.73
C LYS A 52 20.10 -15.36 30.43
N MET A 53 19.59 -15.08 29.23
CA MET A 53 18.91 -13.83 28.90
C MET A 53 17.53 -13.84 29.55
N VAL A 54 17.27 -12.87 30.43
CA VAL A 54 16.03 -12.80 31.21
C VAL A 54 15.06 -11.74 30.70
N GLY A 55 15.49 -10.90 29.77
CA GLY A 55 14.61 -9.97 29.08
C GLY A 55 15.29 -9.41 27.84
N PHE A 56 14.55 -9.34 26.75
CA PHE A 56 14.96 -8.70 25.52
C PHE A 56 13.74 -8.03 24.89
N LEU A 57 13.66 -6.71 25.03
CA LEU A 57 12.63 -5.89 24.43
C LEU A 57 13.23 -5.07 23.31
N ASP A 58 12.59 -5.03 22.16
CA ASP A 58 12.91 -4.15 21.03
C ASP A 58 11.62 -3.46 20.59
N ALA A 59 11.70 -2.17 20.29
CA ALA A 59 10.53 -1.34 19.95
C ALA A 59 9.75 -1.85 18.73
N THR A 60 10.38 -2.69 17.89
CA THR A 60 9.79 -3.34 16.73
C THR A 60 8.66 -4.29 17.11
N PHE A 61 8.83 -5.10 18.16
CA PHE A 61 7.92 -6.19 18.49
C PHE A 61 6.85 -5.73 19.48
N TYR A 62 5.73 -5.23 18.96
CA TYR A 62 4.59 -4.73 19.73
C TYR A 62 3.29 -5.33 19.23
N ASN A 63 2.47 -5.88 20.13
CA ASN A 63 1.21 -6.55 19.76
C ASN A 63 -0.03 -5.65 19.85
N GLY A 64 0.15 -4.33 19.94
CA GLY A 64 -0.95 -3.38 20.14
C GLY A 64 -1.17 -2.99 21.60
N THR A 65 -0.71 -3.79 22.57
CA THR A 65 -0.83 -3.50 24.02
C THR A 65 0.47 -3.66 24.81
N HIS A 66 1.40 -4.51 24.34
CA HIS A 66 2.65 -4.84 25.02
C HIS A 66 3.80 -4.93 24.03
N TYR A 67 4.99 -4.51 24.45
CA TYR A 67 6.26 -4.87 23.81
C TYR A 67 6.60 -6.31 24.17
N ILE A 68 6.83 -7.12 23.15
CA ILE A 68 7.04 -8.56 23.31
C ILE A 68 8.47 -8.81 23.78
N ASP A 69 8.60 -9.60 24.85
CA ASP A 69 9.88 -10.12 25.29
C ASP A 69 10.34 -11.25 24.36
N LEU A 70 11.50 -11.05 23.74
CA LEU A 70 12.17 -11.98 22.85
C LEU A 70 13.03 -13.01 23.60
N SER A 71 13.10 -12.90 24.93
CA SER A 71 13.72 -13.91 25.78
C SER A 71 12.77 -15.09 26.05
N PRO A 72 13.28 -16.25 26.54
CA PRO A 72 12.44 -17.38 26.90
C PRO A 72 11.45 -17.15 28.06
N TYR A 73 11.48 -15.99 28.71
CA TYR A 73 10.78 -15.74 29.97
C TYR A 73 9.47 -14.95 29.85
N GLY A 74 9.16 -14.39 28.68
CA GLY A 74 7.87 -13.72 28.42
C GLY A 74 7.63 -12.48 29.29
N ASN A 75 8.69 -11.79 29.69
CA ASN A 75 8.65 -10.57 30.50
C ASN A 75 8.23 -9.33 29.67
N ASN A 76 7.05 -9.40 29.05
CA ASN A 76 6.53 -8.39 28.14
C ASN A 76 6.46 -7.00 28.80
N GLY A 77 6.85 -5.97 28.06
CA GLY A 77 6.82 -4.58 28.50
C GLY A 77 5.46 -3.94 28.30
N THR A 78 4.86 -3.40 29.37
CA THR A 78 3.63 -2.60 29.27
C THR A 78 3.99 -1.13 29.08
N PRO A 79 3.58 -0.47 27.97
CA PRO A 79 3.76 0.97 27.79
C PRO A 79 2.85 1.73 28.77
N TYR A 80 3.34 2.85 29.30
CA TYR A 80 2.57 3.76 30.13
C TYR A 80 2.68 5.18 29.58
N ASN A 81 1.57 5.92 29.66
CA ASN A 81 1.51 7.35 29.33
C ASN A 81 1.95 7.70 27.89
N GLY A 82 1.60 6.86 26.92
CA GLY A 82 1.84 7.15 25.49
C GLY A 82 3.30 6.97 25.06
N VAL A 83 3.90 5.83 25.37
CA VAL A 83 5.21 5.47 24.78
C VAL A 83 5.02 5.32 23.26
N ALA A 84 5.51 6.30 22.52
CA ALA A 84 5.45 6.34 21.06
C ALA A 84 6.41 5.31 20.44
N ARG A 85 6.00 4.70 19.33
CA ARG A 85 6.93 3.98 18.44
C ARG A 85 7.32 4.90 17.29
N VAL A 86 8.62 5.11 17.12
CA VAL A 86 9.17 5.86 15.99
C VAL A 86 10.00 4.92 15.11
N PRO A 87 10.00 5.09 13.78
CA PRO A 87 10.88 4.32 12.90
C PRO A 87 12.35 4.50 13.29
N ALA A 88 13.11 3.39 13.30
CA ALA A 88 14.55 3.45 13.51
C ALA A 88 15.25 4.01 12.26
N GLU A 89 16.29 4.83 12.49
CA GLU A 89 17.16 5.36 11.43
C GLU A 89 17.94 4.22 10.76
N ASP A 90 18.51 3.33 11.58
CA ASP A 90 19.16 2.10 11.15
C ASP A 90 18.24 0.89 11.40
N LYS A 91 18.16 -0.02 10.42
CA LYS A 91 17.34 -1.23 10.48
C LYS A 91 18.24 -2.45 10.31
N TRP A 92 18.06 -3.46 11.15
CA TRP A 92 18.85 -4.68 11.14
C TRP A 92 17.99 -5.90 11.46
N LEU A 93 18.56 -7.09 11.25
CA LEU A 93 18.02 -8.35 11.72
C LEU A 93 18.79 -8.77 12.98
N TRP A 94 18.08 -9.25 14.01
CA TRP A 94 18.70 -9.87 15.18
C TRP A 94 19.05 -11.33 14.89
N VAL A 95 20.30 -11.70 15.15
CA VAL A 95 20.70 -13.11 15.25
C VAL A 95 20.74 -13.47 16.73
N VAL A 96 19.83 -14.33 17.17
CA VAL A 96 19.72 -14.74 18.57
C VAL A 96 20.18 -16.19 18.72
N GLU A 97 21.42 -16.36 19.17
CA GLU A 97 22.03 -17.67 19.42
C GLU A 97 21.53 -18.27 20.74
N GLY A 98 21.37 -19.58 20.79
CA GLY A 98 21.02 -20.29 22.03
C GLY A 98 19.64 -19.98 22.60
N LEU A 99 18.73 -19.39 21.81
CA LEU A 99 17.33 -19.20 22.21
C LEU A 99 16.56 -20.52 22.23
N TYR A 100 16.87 -21.38 21.26
CA TYR A 100 16.38 -22.76 21.16
C TYR A 100 17.56 -23.74 21.18
N SER A 101 17.30 -24.96 21.64
CA SER A 101 18.31 -26.01 21.81
C SER A 101 18.07 -27.22 20.90
N ASP A 102 17.57 -26.98 19.69
CA ASP A 102 17.24 -28.03 18.71
C ASP A 102 18.19 -28.05 17.49
N GLY A 103 19.20 -27.18 17.47
CA GLY A 103 20.19 -27.09 16.39
C GLY A 103 19.63 -26.53 15.07
N LYS A 104 18.49 -25.84 15.13
CA LYS A 104 17.82 -25.27 13.95
C LYS A 104 17.89 -23.75 13.95
N VAL A 105 17.66 -23.16 12.78
CA VAL A 105 17.47 -21.72 12.66
C VAL A 105 15.98 -21.42 12.75
N HIS A 106 15.64 -20.47 13.61
CA HIS A 106 14.28 -20.03 13.85
C HIS A 106 14.12 -18.63 13.26
N LEU A 107 13.34 -18.52 12.18
CA LEU A 107 12.96 -17.23 11.62
C LEU A 107 11.72 -16.76 12.37
N LEU A 108 11.91 -15.78 13.25
CA LEU A 108 10.87 -15.30 14.16
C LEU A 108 10.38 -13.92 13.74
N TRP A 109 9.06 -13.73 13.75
CA TRP A 109 8.37 -12.45 13.57
C TRP A 109 8.71 -11.69 12.28
N PHE A 110 9.14 -12.41 11.24
CA PHE A 110 9.13 -11.86 9.89
C PHE A 110 7.69 -11.60 9.45
N PRO A 111 7.42 -10.52 8.71
CA PRO A 111 6.11 -10.31 8.11
C PRO A 111 5.73 -11.51 7.23
N ILE A 112 4.51 -12.03 7.42
CA ILE A 112 4.01 -13.15 6.61
C ILE A 112 4.01 -12.72 5.13
N GLY A 113 4.49 -13.60 4.26
CA GLY A 113 4.71 -13.32 2.83
C GLY A 113 6.12 -12.83 2.49
N SER A 114 6.97 -12.54 3.48
CA SER A 114 8.39 -12.25 3.23
C SER A 114 9.06 -13.41 2.54
N LYS A 115 9.84 -13.14 1.50
CA LYS A 115 10.77 -14.13 0.97
C LYS A 115 12.13 -13.93 1.62
N VAL A 116 12.64 -15.00 2.19
CA VAL A 116 13.93 -15.03 2.86
C VAL A 116 14.83 -16.00 2.08
N VAL A 117 16.03 -15.54 1.75
CA VAL A 117 17.07 -16.33 1.09
C VAL A 117 18.27 -16.36 2.01
N ILE A 118 18.76 -17.55 2.31
CA ILE A 118 19.96 -17.77 3.13
C ILE A 118 21.04 -18.32 2.23
N LYS A 119 22.20 -17.67 2.25
CA LYS A 119 23.35 -18.00 1.40
C LYS A 119 24.60 -18.32 2.21
N ASP A 120 25.36 -19.30 1.72
CA ASP A 120 26.74 -19.56 2.09
C ASP A 120 27.66 -19.01 1.00
N GLY A 121 28.30 -17.87 1.26
CA GLY A 121 28.89 -17.05 0.21
C GLY A 121 27.85 -16.69 -0.85
N ASP A 122 28.10 -17.06 -2.11
CA ASP A 122 27.16 -16.83 -3.21
C ASP A 122 26.14 -17.97 -3.41
N THR A 123 26.25 -19.06 -2.65
CA THR A 123 25.41 -20.25 -2.83
C THR A 123 24.15 -20.15 -1.99
N VAL A 124 22.97 -20.22 -2.62
CA VAL A 124 21.69 -20.33 -1.90
C VAL A 124 21.60 -21.70 -1.23
N VAL A 125 21.57 -21.71 0.10
CA VAL A 125 21.43 -22.94 0.91
C VAL A 125 20.00 -23.15 1.41
N TRP A 126 19.22 -22.08 1.49
CA TRP A 126 17.79 -22.14 1.79
C TRP A 126 17.06 -20.94 1.19
N GLU A 127 15.87 -21.16 0.69
CA GLU A 127 14.97 -20.12 0.16
C GLU A 127 13.54 -20.51 0.51
N GLY A 128 12.78 -19.56 1.04
CA GLY A 128 11.40 -19.82 1.43
C GLY A 128 10.58 -18.55 1.59
N THR A 129 9.26 -18.72 1.56
CA THR A 129 8.30 -17.68 1.93
C THR A 129 7.88 -17.90 3.37
N ILE A 130 7.90 -16.85 4.18
CA ILE A 130 7.46 -16.87 5.57
C ILE A 130 5.93 -17.07 5.59
N THR A 131 5.47 -18.15 6.22
CA THR A 131 4.04 -18.48 6.30
C THR A 131 3.47 -18.30 7.71
N SER A 132 4.32 -18.12 8.71
CA SER A 132 3.96 -17.94 10.11
C SER A 132 4.98 -17.05 10.83
N HIS A 133 4.63 -16.58 12.04
CA HIS A 133 5.54 -15.78 12.86
C HIS A 133 6.69 -16.59 13.48
N HIS A 134 6.75 -17.90 13.23
CA HIS A 134 7.81 -18.78 13.71
C HIS A 134 8.02 -19.90 12.69
N GLU A 135 8.95 -19.67 11.76
CA GLU A 135 9.41 -20.71 10.83
C GLU A 135 10.67 -21.37 11.38
N ILE A 136 10.74 -22.69 11.27
CA ILE A 136 11.88 -23.49 11.72
C ILE A 136 12.51 -24.13 10.50
N ILE A 137 13.80 -23.89 10.31
CA ILE A 137 14.56 -24.39 9.16
C ILE A 137 15.82 -25.13 9.63
N SER A 138 16.25 -26.08 8.82
CA SER A 138 17.50 -26.82 9.07
C SER A 138 18.52 -26.43 8.01
N LEU A 139 19.65 -25.91 8.49
CA LEU A 139 20.82 -25.65 7.65
C LEU A 139 21.83 -26.79 7.87
N SER A 140 22.64 -27.08 6.86
CA SER A 140 23.52 -28.26 6.86
C SER A 140 24.72 -28.13 7.81
N GLU A 141 25.14 -26.90 8.13
CA GLU A 141 26.34 -26.62 8.92
C GLU A 141 26.13 -25.38 9.80
N GLU A 142 26.84 -25.31 10.93
CA GLU A 142 26.92 -24.10 11.76
C GLU A 142 28.06 -23.22 11.23
N LYS A 143 27.70 -22.11 10.56
CA LYS A 143 28.64 -21.15 9.99
C LYS A 143 27.94 -19.81 9.76
N GLN A 144 28.71 -18.80 9.33
CA GLN A 144 28.15 -17.51 8.94
C GLN A 144 27.40 -17.62 7.61
N TYR A 145 26.18 -17.12 7.59
CA TYR A 145 25.34 -17.05 6.40
C TYR A 145 24.95 -15.60 6.10
N THR A 146 24.76 -15.29 4.83
CA THR A 146 24.10 -14.06 4.42
C THR A 146 22.59 -14.30 4.37
N VAL A 147 21.81 -13.44 5.03
CA VAL A 147 20.35 -13.46 4.97
C VAL A 147 19.88 -12.30 4.12
N GLU A 148 19.25 -12.60 2.99
CA GLU A 148 18.59 -11.62 2.14
C GLU A 148 17.08 -11.69 2.36
N ILE A 149 16.47 -10.51 2.51
CA ILE A 149 15.01 -10.35 2.50
C ILE A 149 14.68 -9.65 1.19
N HIS A 150 13.85 -10.30 0.38
CA HIS A 150 13.51 -9.76 -0.93
C HIS A 150 12.22 -8.95 -0.86
N ALA A 151 12.17 -7.86 -1.63
CA ALA A 151 10.96 -7.06 -1.84
C ALA A 151 10.21 -7.59 -3.09
N LYS A 152 8.89 -7.44 -3.11
CA LYS A 152 8.10 -7.57 -4.35
C LYS A 152 7.91 -6.17 -4.94
N ILE A 153 8.22 -6.00 -6.22
CA ILE A 153 7.90 -4.77 -6.95
C ILE A 153 6.66 -5.03 -7.80
N THR A 154 5.66 -4.16 -7.71
CA THR A 154 4.49 -4.20 -8.60
C THR A 154 4.42 -2.93 -9.43
N VAL A 155 4.21 -3.08 -10.74
CA VAL A 155 4.14 -1.98 -11.70
C VAL A 155 2.84 -2.05 -12.49
N PHE A 156 2.13 -0.94 -12.62
CA PHE A 156 0.94 -0.82 -13.45
C PHE A 156 0.67 0.64 -13.82
N PRO A 157 -0.07 0.91 -14.91
CA PRO A 157 -0.35 2.28 -15.34
C PRO A 157 -1.56 2.87 -14.61
N HIS A 158 -1.52 4.17 -14.32
CA HIS A 158 -2.70 4.98 -14.06
C HIS A 158 -3.31 5.42 -15.39
N LEU A 159 -4.54 5.00 -15.67
CA LEU A 159 -5.24 5.26 -16.92
C LEU A 159 -6.57 5.98 -16.74
N TYR A 160 -7.20 5.88 -15.56
CA TYR A 160 -8.54 6.40 -15.31
C TYR A 160 -8.62 7.15 -14.00
N ASN A 161 -9.45 8.19 -13.98
CA ASN A 161 -9.90 8.88 -12.76
C ASN A 161 -11.37 8.52 -12.50
N TRP A 162 -11.77 8.45 -11.23
CA TRP A 162 -13.19 8.47 -10.88
C TRP A 162 -13.76 9.83 -11.19
N PHE A 163 -14.98 9.85 -11.74
CA PHE A 163 -15.78 11.05 -11.92
C PHE A 163 -16.97 11.01 -10.97
N PHE A 164 -17.15 12.10 -10.22
CA PHE A 164 -18.27 12.32 -9.32
C PHE A 164 -19.01 13.59 -9.74
N ASP A 165 -20.32 13.50 -9.87
CA ASP A 165 -21.17 14.57 -10.39
C ASP A 165 -21.63 15.60 -9.34
N GLY A 166 -21.43 15.28 -8.05
CA GLY A 166 -21.86 16.11 -6.92
C GLY A 166 -23.28 15.84 -6.43
N GLU A 167 -23.98 14.82 -6.95
CA GLU A 167 -25.36 14.52 -6.58
C GLU A 167 -25.47 13.34 -5.61
N ASN A 168 -24.98 12.17 -6.01
CA ASN A 168 -25.16 10.96 -5.23
C ASN A 168 -24.08 9.87 -5.41
N ASP A 169 -23.08 10.09 -6.27
CA ASP A 169 -22.01 9.12 -6.54
C ASP A 169 -20.98 9.05 -5.41
N TYR A 170 -20.60 7.84 -5.01
CA TYR A 170 -19.53 7.61 -4.03
C TYR A 170 -18.96 6.18 -4.12
N VAL A 171 -17.77 6.00 -3.58
CA VAL A 171 -17.20 4.66 -3.36
C VAL A 171 -17.21 4.39 -1.86
N GLU A 172 -17.68 3.21 -1.46
CA GLU A 172 -17.68 2.77 -0.06
C GLU A 172 -16.75 1.58 0.12
N VAL A 173 -15.95 1.62 1.17
CA VAL A 173 -15.18 0.48 1.66
C VAL A 173 -15.79 0.05 2.98
N SER A 174 -16.12 -1.24 3.08
CA SER A 174 -16.74 -1.80 4.29
C SER A 174 -15.87 -1.55 5.51
N ASP A 175 -16.51 -1.47 6.69
CA ASP A 175 -15.77 -1.33 7.94
C ASP A 175 -14.84 -2.54 8.16
N SER A 176 -13.62 -2.27 8.62
CA SER A 176 -12.57 -3.27 8.76
C SER A 176 -11.62 -2.88 9.90
N PRO A 177 -11.17 -3.84 10.74
CA PRO A 177 -10.22 -3.56 11.83
C PRO A 177 -8.90 -2.93 11.35
N SER A 178 -8.48 -3.17 10.11
CA SER A 178 -7.28 -2.54 9.57
C SER A 178 -7.42 -1.02 9.36
N LEU A 179 -8.66 -0.51 9.34
CA LEU A 179 -8.98 0.91 9.22
C LEU A 179 -9.38 1.53 10.57
N ASP A 180 -9.30 0.78 11.68
CA ASP A 180 -9.51 1.27 13.04
C ASP A 180 -8.24 1.94 13.59
N ILE A 181 -7.86 3.04 12.93
CA ILE A 181 -6.58 3.72 13.12
C ILE A 181 -6.75 5.14 13.71
N THR A 182 -5.83 5.52 14.60
CA THR A 182 -5.77 6.86 15.23
C THR A 182 -4.49 7.62 14.89
N VAL A 183 -3.49 6.92 14.35
CA VAL A 183 -2.30 7.46 13.69
C VAL A 183 -2.39 7.02 12.23
N LEU A 184 -2.32 7.98 11.30
CA LEU A 184 -2.55 7.67 9.88
C LEU A 184 -1.92 8.69 8.92
N THR A 185 -1.73 8.27 7.68
CA THR A 185 -1.58 9.17 6.52
C THR A 185 -2.68 8.84 5.53
N VAL A 186 -3.34 9.84 4.95
CA VAL A 186 -4.24 9.68 3.80
C VAL A 186 -3.69 10.50 2.65
N GLU A 187 -3.55 9.86 1.49
CA GLU A 187 -3.13 10.50 0.26
C GLU A 187 -4.22 10.38 -0.81
N VAL A 188 -4.53 11.49 -1.47
CA VAL A 188 -5.52 11.54 -2.55
C VAL A 188 -5.07 12.51 -3.63
N ALA A 189 -5.14 12.08 -4.90
CA ALA A 189 -5.06 12.98 -6.05
C ALA A 189 -6.48 13.40 -6.45
N VAL A 190 -6.78 14.70 -6.39
CA VAL A 190 -8.12 15.24 -6.65
C VAL A 190 -8.05 16.46 -7.58
N LYS A 191 -9.03 16.58 -8.48
CA LYS A 191 -9.28 17.78 -9.30
C LYS A 191 -10.71 18.25 -9.06
N ILE A 192 -10.84 19.50 -8.61
CA ILE A 192 -12.13 20.13 -8.27
C ILE A 192 -12.18 21.46 -9.01
N ASP A 193 -13.24 21.69 -9.79
CA ASP A 193 -13.32 22.87 -10.67
C ASP A 193 -13.89 24.11 -9.97
N ASP A 194 -14.69 23.92 -8.92
CA ASP A 194 -15.43 24.98 -8.25
C ASP A 194 -15.58 24.78 -6.75
N LEU A 195 -15.99 25.83 -6.05
CA LEU A 195 -16.29 25.75 -4.63
C LEU A 195 -17.70 25.18 -4.40
N PRO A 196 -17.86 24.30 -3.40
CA PRO A 196 -19.17 23.80 -3.01
C PRO A 196 -20.02 24.91 -2.38
N SER A 197 -21.34 24.76 -2.44
CA SER A 197 -22.29 25.59 -1.67
C SER A 197 -22.17 25.37 -0.16
N ASN A 198 -21.66 24.21 0.27
CA ASN A 198 -21.41 23.87 1.66
C ASN A 198 -20.05 23.18 1.83
N ALA A 199 -19.93 21.90 1.45
CA ALA A 199 -18.66 21.19 1.42
C ALA A 199 -18.68 20.01 0.45
N TYR A 200 -17.55 19.76 -0.20
CA TYR A 200 -17.28 18.55 -0.97
C TYR A 200 -16.44 17.61 -0.10
N THR A 201 -17.00 16.47 0.31
CA THR A 201 -16.25 15.44 1.03
C THR A 201 -15.41 14.63 0.04
N ILE A 202 -14.13 14.46 0.34
CA ILE A 202 -13.19 13.76 -0.53
C ILE A 202 -12.98 12.33 -0.03
N VAL A 203 -12.65 12.18 1.26
CA VAL A 203 -12.56 10.87 1.95
C VAL A 203 -13.02 11.03 3.40
N SER A 204 -13.75 10.06 3.94
CA SER A 204 -14.33 10.11 5.28
C SER A 204 -14.42 8.73 5.93
N LYS A 205 -13.83 8.57 7.14
CA LYS A 205 -14.01 7.39 8.01
C LYS A 205 -14.72 7.82 9.29
N ARG A 206 -15.97 8.26 9.15
CA ARG A 206 -16.78 8.77 10.26
C ARG A 206 -18.26 8.84 9.93
N ASN A 207 -19.07 9.08 10.98
CA ASN A 207 -20.48 9.43 10.88
C ASN A 207 -20.73 10.92 11.22
N TRP A 208 -21.89 11.43 10.82
CA TRP A 208 -22.39 12.77 11.17
C TRP A 208 -23.02 12.73 12.56
N VAL A 209 -22.22 13.04 13.58
CA VAL A 209 -22.67 13.24 14.97
C VAL A 209 -21.93 14.43 15.57
N SER A 210 -22.58 15.17 16.48
CA SER A 210 -21.93 16.30 17.17
C SER A 210 -20.70 15.80 17.90
N ALA A 211 -19.56 16.39 17.54
CA ALA A 211 -18.22 16.11 18.04
C ALA A 211 -17.47 14.86 17.54
N GLU A 212 -18.03 14.17 16.54
CA GLU A 212 -17.30 13.53 15.44
C GLU A 212 -16.22 12.49 15.81
N LYS A 213 -16.57 11.19 15.80
CA LYS A 213 -15.62 10.09 15.98
C LYS A 213 -14.98 9.67 14.65
N GLY A 214 -13.65 9.69 14.54
CA GLY A 214 -12.91 9.37 13.31
C GLY A 214 -12.36 10.59 12.61
N TRP A 215 -12.24 10.54 11.28
CA TRP A 215 -11.59 11.59 10.48
C TRP A 215 -12.24 11.79 9.10
N GLN A 216 -11.99 12.95 8.48
CA GLN A 216 -12.38 13.26 7.10
C GLN A 216 -11.47 14.32 6.45
N ILE A 217 -11.39 14.28 5.13
CA ILE A 217 -10.84 15.32 4.26
C ILE A 217 -11.97 15.89 3.40
N PHE A 218 -12.11 17.21 3.38
CA PHE A 218 -13.14 17.89 2.61
C PHE A 218 -12.74 19.31 2.21
N LEU A 219 -13.26 19.78 1.08
CA LEU A 219 -13.19 21.19 0.68
C LEU A 219 -14.40 21.93 1.23
N HIS A 220 -14.19 22.98 2.01
CA HIS A 220 -15.25 23.81 2.57
C HIS A 220 -15.61 24.96 1.62
N TYR A 221 -16.85 25.48 1.68
CA TYR A 221 -17.31 26.62 0.86
C TYR A 221 -16.44 27.88 1.01
N SER A 222 -15.71 28.01 2.12
CA SER A 222 -14.76 29.10 2.34
C SER A 222 -13.47 28.98 1.51
N GLY A 223 -13.31 27.93 0.71
CA GLY A 223 -12.13 27.70 -0.12
C GLY A 223 -10.95 27.04 0.60
N ASN A 224 -11.16 26.49 1.80
CA ASN A 224 -10.12 25.78 2.55
C ASN A 224 -10.24 24.27 2.38
N MET A 225 -9.13 23.60 2.08
CA MET A 225 -9.01 22.15 2.19
C MET A 225 -8.82 21.80 3.67
N ASN A 226 -9.72 21.00 4.23
CA ASN A 226 -9.76 20.68 5.64
C ASN A 226 -9.42 19.21 5.88
N PHE A 227 -8.62 18.96 6.91
CA PHE A 227 -8.48 17.66 7.55
C PHE A 227 -9.03 17.76 8.98
N ARG A 228 -10.12 17.04 9.26
CA ARG A 228 -10.83 17.09 10.54
C ARG A 228 -10.85 15.71 11.19
N PHE A 229 -10.65 15.67 12.51
CA PHE A 229 -10.60 14.46 13.31
C PHE A 229 -11.13 14.71 14.74
N GLY A 230 -11.56 13.65 15.43
CA GLY A 230 -12.12 13.77 16.78
C GLY A 230 -12.37 12.44 17.48
N ASN A 231 -12.99 12.52 18.66
CA ASN A 231 -13.31 11.37 19.52
C ASN A 231 -14.81 11.16 19.77
N GLY A 232 -15.67 11.90 19.08
CA GLY A 232 -17.11 11.87 19.34
C GLY A 232 -17.58 12.78 20.48
N SER A 233 -16.68 13.49 21.17
CA SER A 233 -16.99 14.50 22.20
C SER A 233 -16.36 15.87 21.92
N VAL A 234 -15.17 15.90 21.29
CA VAL A 234 -14.53 17.09 20.72
C VAL A 234 -13.87 16.75 19.38
N ASN A 235 -13.77 17.74 18.49
CA ASN A 235 -13.06 17.63 17.22
C ASN A 235 -12.06 18.78 17.03
N GLN A 236 -11.08 18.53 16.18
CA GLN A 236 -10.09 19.49 15.72
C GLN A 236 -10.01 19.41 14.19
N ALA A 237 -9.72 20.55 13.56
CA ALA A 237 -9.40 20.60 12.14
C ALA A 237 -8.14 21.42 11.92
N ILE A 238 -7.34 20.99 10.94
CA ILE A 238 -6.32 21.82 10.30
C ILE A 238 -6.73 22.05 8.85
N SER A 239 -6.33 23.18 8.27
CA SER A 239 -6.73 23.52 6.92
C SER A 239 -5.76 24.50 6.27
N PHE A 240 -5.78 24.55 4.94
CA PHE A 240 -5.04 25.56 4.18
C PHE A 240 -5.90 26.08 3.01
N PRO A 241 -5.63 27.31 2.50
CA PRO A 241 -6.31 27.85 1.32
C PRO A 241 -6.07 26.99 0.07
N TYR A 242 -7.15 26.56 -0.58
CA TYR A 242 -7.12 25.63 -1.72
C TYR A 242 -7.51 26.29 -3.05
N THR A 243 -7.96 27.55 -3.05
CA THR A 243 -8.52 28.22 -4.24
C THR A 243 -7.58 28.25 -5.45
N ASP A 244 -6.26 28.30 -5.23
CA ASP A 244 -5.25 28.33 -6.31
C ASP A 244 -5.08 27.00 -7.06
N TYR A 245 -5.63 25.92 -6.49
CA TYR A 245 -5.62 24.56 -7.03
C TYR A 245 -6.92 24.18 -7.75
N LEU A 246 -7.94 25.04 -7.75
CA LEU A 246 -9.17 24.78 -8.50
C LEU A 246 -8.87 24.63 -10.01
N GLY A 247 -9.53 23.66 -10.63
CA GLY A 247 -9.33 23.28 -12.03
C GLY A 247 -8.03 22.52 -12.32
N LYS A 248 -7.24 22.16 -11.29
CA LYS A 248 -5.97 21.43 -11.42
C LYS A 248 -5.98 20.17 -10.56
N TYR A 249 -5.17 19.18 -10.93
CA TYR A 249 -4.87 18.07 -10.04
C TYR A 249 -4.00 18.53 -8.87
N ALA A 250 -4.38 18.12 -7.67
CA ALA A 250 -3.61 18.31 -6.45
C ALA A 250 -3.48 16.99 -5.69
N PHE A 251 -2.26 16.72 -5.21
CA PHE A 251 -1.94 15.56 -4.38
C PHE A 251 -1.96 16.00 -2.92
N ILE A 252 -3.06 15.69 -2.23
CA ILE A 252 -3.26 16.02 -0.83
C ILE A 252 -2.74 14.87 0.03
N HIS A 253 -1.84 15.17 0.96
CA HIS A 253 -1.45 14.26 2.02
C HIS A 253 -1.90 14.83 3.36
N ALA A 254 -2.76 14.12 4.08
CA ALA A 254 -3.15 14.45 5.44
C ALA A 254 -2.49 13.45 6.39
N VAL A 255 -1.62 13.95 7.27
CA VAL A 255 -0.83 13.15 8.21
C VAL A 255 -1.32 13.43 9.63
N LEU A 256 -1.65 12.38 10.37
CA LEU A 256 -2.05 12.42 11.77
C LEU A 256 -1.09 11.54 12.57
N GLY A 257 -0.19 12.19 13.30
CA GLY A 257 0.69 11.56 14.28
C GLY A 257 0.03 11.43 15.65
N GLU A 258 0.80 10.94 16.63
CA GLU A 258 0.35 10.84 18.01
C GLU A 258 0.17 12.21 18.69
N THR A 259 0.96 13.22 18.29
CA THR A 259 1.00 14.54 18.93
C THR A 259 0.80 15.71 17.98
N LYS A 260 0.95 15.50 16.66
CA LYS A 260 0.83 16.55 15.64
C LYS A 260 0.05 16.05 14.42
N ALA A 261 -0.70 16.94 13.79
CA ALA A 261 -1.29 16.74 12.46
C ALA A 261 -0.67 17.71 11.45
N SER A 262 -0.52 17.29 10.21
CA SER A 262 -0.03 18.12 9.11
C SER A 262 -0.75 17.82 7.80
N MET A 263 -0.79 18.80 6.89
CA MET A 263 -1.27 18.63 5.53
C MET A 263 -0.22 19.11 4.53
N TYR A 264 0.00 18.32 3.50
CA TYR A 264 0.84 18.64 2.35
C TYR A 264 -0.02 18.70 1.10
N CYS A 265 0.38 19.54 0.14
CA CYS A 265 -0.21 19.61 -1.18
C CYS A 265 0.91 19.65 -2.21
N ASN A 266 0.93 18.70 -3.15
CA ASN A 266 1.98 18.54 -4.16
C ASN A 266 3.38 18.46 -3.52
N SER A 267 3.52 17.62 -2.49
CA SER A 267 4.73 17.45 -1.68
C SER A 267 5.18 18.63 -0.82
N GLU A 268 4.48 19.76 -0.83
CA GLU A 268 4.81 20.92 0.01
C GLU A 268 3.98 20.95 1.28
N LEU A 269 4.61 21.15 2.45
CA LEU A 269 3.91 21.35 3.72
C LEU A 269 3.07 22.64 3.65
N LYS A 270 1.77 22.54 3.91
CA LYS A 270 0.84 23.68 3.89
C LYS A 270 0.40 24.12 5.27
N THR A 271 0.22 23.18 6.19
CA THR A 271 -0.18 23.48 7.56
C THR A 271 0.22 22.34 8.49
N GLU A 272 0.50 22.68 9.75
CA GLU A 272 0.68 21.73 10.85
C GLU A 272 0.19 22.33 12.17
N ALA A 273 -0.24 21.47 13.10
CA ALA A 273 -0.63 21.88 14.45
C ALA A 273 -0.50 20.71 15.44
N ASP A 274 -0.23 21.05 16.70
CA ASP A 274 -0.29 20.08 17.80
C ASP A 274 -1.74 19.60 18.02
N LEU A 275 -1.89 18.35 18.44
CA LEU A 275 -3.18 17.75 18.76
C LEU A 275 -3.71 18.34 20.07
N THR A 276 -4.93 18.88 20.02
CA THR A 276 -5.69 19.33 21.19
C THR A 276 -6.79 18.34 21.58
N VAL A 277 -6.94 17.27 20.79
CA VAL A 277 -7.90 16.18 21.02
C VAL A 277 -7.18 14.84 20.97
N THR A 278 -7.53 13.93 21.86
CA THR A 278 -7.19 12.51 21.69
C THR A 278 -8.14 11.93 20.65
N VAL A 279 -7.61 11.46 19.52
CA VAL A 279 -8.42 10.95 18.41
C VAL A 279 -8.87 9.52 18.71
N GLU A 280 -10.13 9.20 18.38
CA GLU A 280 -10.62 7.83 18.42
C GLU A 280 -11.00 7.33 17.01
N TYR A 281 -10.78 6.04 16.76
CA TYR A 281 -11.14 5.41 15.50
C TYR A 281 -12.65 5.27 15.35
N SER A 282 -13.11 5.16 14.11
CA SER A 282 -14.52 5.04 13.77
C SER A 282 -14.84 3.65 13.23
N THR A 283 -15.90 3.02 13.73
CA THR A 283 -16.39 1.71 13.27
C THR A 283 -17.45 1.85 12.16
N TYR A 284 -17.41 2.96 11.42
CA TYR A 284 -18.30 3.21 10.29
C TYR A 284 -17.55 2.96 8.98
N PRO A 285 -18.24 2.56 7.88
CA PRO A 285 -17.60 2.39 6.57
C PRO A 285 -16.83 3.64 6.14
N LEU A 286 -15.70 3.41 5.46
CA LEU A 286 -14.96 4.48 4.78
C LEU A 286 -15.74 4.87 3.53
N ARG A 287 -15.86 6.16 3.27
CA ARG A 287 -16.50 6.70 2.07
C ARG A 287 -15.58 7.65 1.34
N ILE A 288 -15.49 7.49 0.03
CA ILE A 288 -14.80 8.39 -0.90
C ILE A 288 -15.87 9.18 -1.64
N ALA A 289 -15.65 10.48 -1.82
CA ALA A 289 -16.57 11.43 -2.45
C ALA A 289 -17.88 11.71 -1.68
N ARG A 290 -18.01 11.24 -0.42
CA ARG A 290 -19.24 11.41 0.35
C ARG A 290 -19.03 11.40 1.88
N LEU A 291 -19.87 12.15 2.59
CA LEU A 291 -20.10 11.98 4.03
C LEU A 291 -21.28 11.05 4.34
N SER A 292 -21.23 10.37 5.49
CA SER A 292 -22.25 9.42 5.98
C SER A 292 -23.73 9.79 5.78
N SER A 293 -24.09 11.08 5.75
CA SER A 293 -25.43 11.58 5.46
C SER A 293 -25.37 13.00 4.88
N GLY A 294 -26.50 13.52 4.40
CA GLY A 294 -26.61 14.86 3.82
C GLY A 294 -26.21 14.93 2.35
N THR A 295 -25.98 16.15 1.86
CA THR A 295 -25.68 16.48 0.46
C THR A 295 -24.18 16.76 0.23
N PHE A 296 -23.30 16.15 1.03
CA PHE A 296 -21.86 16.38 1.00
C PHE A 296 -21.16 15.47 -0.02
N TYR A 297 -21.60 15.54 -1.27
CA TYR A 297 -21.05 14.76 -2.38
C TYR A 297 -20.00 15.59 -3.12
N LEU A 298 -18.89 14.98 -3.49
CA LEU A 298 -17.89 15.65 -4.33
C LEU A 298 -18.44 15.82 -5.75
N ARG A 299 -18.27 17.02 -6.32
CA ARG A 299 -18.24 17.22 -7.77
C ARG A 299 -16.79 17.36 -8.21
N GLY A 300 -16.26 16.40 -8.96
CA GLY A 300 -14.88 16.44 -9.41
C GLY A 300 -14.30 15.07 -9.76
N LEU A 301 -12.98 15.04 -9.91
CA LEU A 301 -12.22 13.83 -10.25
C LEU A 301 -11.33 13.39 -9.09
N ILE A 302 -11.23 12.08 -8.88
CA ILE A 302 -10.23 11.49 -7.97
C ILE A 302 -9.40 10.45 -8.75
N GLY A 303 -8.08 10.59 -8.72
CA GLY A 303 -7.17 9.67 -9.41
C GLY A 303 -6.80 8.43 -8.62
N PHE A 304 -6.76 8.53 -7.29
CA PHE A 304 -6.58 7.39 -6.39
C PHE A 304 -6.85 7.81 -4.95
N VAL A 305 -7.02 6.83 -4.05
CA VAL A 305 -7.00 7.03 -2.60
C VAL A 305 -6.08 6.01 -1.95
N ARG A 306 -5.20 6.49 -1.08
CA ARG A 306 -4.27 5.69 -0.28
C ARG A 306 -4.36 6.03 1.19
N ILE A 307 -4.28 5.02 2.06
CA ILE A 307 -4.32 5.17 3.52
C ILE A 307 -3.22 4.31 4.15
N TYR A 308 -2.48 4.90 5.08
CA TYR A 308 -1.50 4.23 5.92
C TYR A 308 -1.92 4.28 7.39
N ASN A 309 -1.61 3.23 8.15
CA ASN A 309 -1.81 3.16 9.60
C ASN A 309 -0.63 3.72 10.41
N ARG A 310 0.13 4.63 9.78
CA ARG A 310 1.28 5.31 10.34
C ARG A 310 1.43 6.67 9.68
N THR A 311 2.31 7.49 10.24
CA THR A 311 2.79 8.69 9.54
C THR A 311 3.79 8.31 8.46
N THR A 312 3.71 9.04 7.35
CA THR A 312 4.69 9.02 6.26
C THR A 312 5.66 10.19 6.43
N THR A 313 6.90 9.98 6.01
CA THR A 313 7.97 10.98 5.98
C THR A 313 7.84 11.90 4.77
N GLU A 314 8.51 13.05 4.80
CA GLU A 314 8.54 13.98 3.66
C GLU A 314 9.19 13.35 2.41
N THR A 315 10.16 12.44 2.60
CA THR A 315 10.76 11.68 1.50
C THR A 315 9.74 10.75 0.85
N GLU A 316 8.97 10.00 1.64
CA GLU A 316 7.91 9.12 1.09
C GLU A 316 6.83 9.92 0.36
N ILE A 317 6.45 11.08 0.89
CA ILE A 317 5.51 12.01 0.25
C ILE A 317 6.08 12.52 -1.09
N SER A 318 7.35 12.93 -1.11
CA SER A 318 8.02 13.43 -2.31
C SER A 318 8.18 12.34 -3.37
N ASP A 319 8.54 11.11 -2.98
CA ASP A 319 8.69 9.99 -3.91
C ASP A 319 7.35 9.55 -4.50
N SER A 320 6.29 9.57 -3.69
CA SER A 320 4.93 9.30 -4.15
C SER A 320 4.48 10.31 -5.22
N TYR A 321 4.72 11.60 -4.98
CA TYR A 321 4.30 12.69 -5.87
C TYR A 321 5.18 12.81 -7.13
N ASN A 322 6.51 12.91 -6.97
CA ASN A 322 7.43 13.23 -8.07
C ASN A 322 7.83 12.00 -8.89
N ASN A 323 7.89 10.84 -8.24
CA ASN A 323 8.45 9.63 -8.84
C ASN A 323 7.42 8.50 -9.02
N HIS A 324 6.20 8.66 -8.50
CA HIS A 324 5.16 7.62 -8.46
C HIS A 324 5.66 6.29 -7.86
N VAL A 325 6.56 6.41 -6.87
CA VAL A 325 7.10 5.29 -6.11
C VAL A 325 6.39 5.22 -4.76
N VAL A 326 5.90 4.04 -4.41
CA VAL A 326 5.06 3.84 -3.22
C VAL A 326 5.67 2.74 -2.36
N ASP A 327 6.01 3.06 -1.10
CA ASP A 327 6.31 2.03 -0.10
C ASP A 327 5.00 1.55 0.53
N MET A 328 4.69 0.26 0.41
CA MET A 328 3.48 -0.33 0.97
C MET A 328 3.57 -0.63 2.47
N TRP A 329 4.70 -0.34 3.13
CA TRP A 329 4.82 -0.51 4.57
C TRP A 329 3.75 0.28 5.32
N GLY A 330 2.88 -0.43 6.04
CA GLY A 330 1.77 0.17 6.79
C GLY A 330 0.62 0.69 5.92
N CYS A 331 0.62 0.45 4.61
CA CYS A 331 -0.51 0.77 3.76
C CYS A 331 -1.67 -0.18 4.10
N VAL A 332 -2.84 0.37 4.39
CA VAL A 332 -4.06 -0.37 4.74
C VAL A 332 -5.18 -0.22 3.72
N LEU A 333 -5.00 0.68 2.75
CA LEU A 333 -5.89 0.83 1.61
C LEU A 333 -5.10 1.48 0.46
N PHE A 334 -5.19 0.91 -0.73
CA PHE A 334 -4.86 1.61 -1.96
C PHE A 334 -5.85 1.23 -3.05
N LEU A 335 -6.74 2.17 -3.36
CA LEU A 335 -7.69 2.05 -4.45
C LEU A 335 -7.28 2.95 -5.62
N GLU A 336 -7.28 2.36 -6.81
CA GLU A 336 -6.93 3.02 -8.06
C GLU A 336 -8.01 2.68 -9.14
N PRO A 337 -8.58 3.66 -9.85
CA PRO A 337 -9.75 3.45 -10.75
C PRO A 337 -9.49 2.56 -11.98
N THR A 338 -8.24 2.42 -12.39
CA THR A 338 -7.81 1.54 -13.49
C THR A 338 -8.02 0.08 -13.13
N LEU A 339 -7.84 -0.28 -11.86
CA LEU A 339 -7.93 -1.66 -11.37
C LEU A 339 -9.34 -2.03 -10.87
N PHE A 340 -10.31 -1.94 -11.78
CA PHE A 340 -11.71 -2.28 -11.52
C PHE A 340 -12.05 -3.67 -12.06
N ASN A 341 -12.64 -4.53 -11.23
CA ASN A 341 -12.96 -5.91 -11.62
C ASN A 341 -14.38 -6.11 -12.17
N SER A 342 -15.03 -5.02 -12.62
CA SER A 342 -16.46 -4.92 -12.98
C SER A 342 -17.45 -4.83 -11.82
N SER A 343 -17.05 -5.12 -10.58
CA SER A 343 -17.90 -4.98 -9.40
C SER A 343 -17.31 -4.03 -8.36
N VAL A 344 -16.00 -4.12 -8.12
CA VAL A 344 -15.29 -3.36 -7.09
C VAL A 344 -13.96 -2.85 -7.63
N TYR A 345 -13.49 -1.75 -7.04
CA TYR A 345 -12.11 -1.29 -7.15
C TYR A 345 -11.27 -2.11 -6.18
N VAL A 346 -10.26 -2.80 -6.70
CA VAL A 346 -9.49 -3.76 -5.91
C VAL A 346 -8.50 -3.04 -5.01
N ASP A 347 -8.44 -3.44 -3.74
CA ASP A 347 -7.49 -2.93 -2.77
C ASP A 347 -6.09 -3.55 -2.94
N LEU A 348 -5.14 -2.72 -3.34
CA LEU A 348 -3.75 -3.11 -3.53
C LEU A 348 -2.97 -3.30 -2.23
N SER A 349 -3.52 -2.92 -1.07
CA SER A 349 -2.89 -3.20 0.22
C SER A 349 -2.83 -4.70 0.55
N GLY A 350 -3.72 -5.49 -0.06
CA GLY A 350 -3.87 -6.91 0.22
C GLY A 350 -4.71 -7.23 1.46
N LEU A 351 -5.33 -6.22 2.09
CA LEU A 351 -6.18 -6.38 3.27
C LEU A 351 -7.66 -6.58 2.94
N GLY A 352 -8.01 -6.61 1.64
CA GLY A 352 -9.38 -6.87 1.18
C GLY A 352 -10.34 -5.70 1.43
N ASN A 353 -9.82 -4.48 1.57
CA ASN A 353 -10.61 -3.27 1.76
C ASN A 353 -11.13 -2.74 0.41
N ASP A 354 -11.73 -3.61 -0.40
CA ASP A 354 -12.19 -3.29 -1.75
C ASP A 354 -13.25 -2.18 -1.75
N GLY A 355 -13.16 -1.29 -2.74
CA GLY A 355 -14.08 -0.17 -2.92
C GLY A 355 -15.28 -0.53 -3.78
N VAL A 356 -16.49 -0.45 -3.22
CA VAL A 356 -17.75 -0.66 -3.92
C VAL A 356 -18.28 0.69 -4.46
N PRO A 357 -18.42 0.88 -5.78
CA PRO A 357 -19.06 2.07 -6.33
C PRO A 357 -20.58 2.05 -6.11
N TYR A 358 -21.16 3.21 -5.83
CA TYR A 358 -22.60 3.42 -5.71
C TYR A 358 -23.10 4.46 -6.69
N ASN A 359 -24.35 4.27 -7.14
CA ASN A 359 -25.13 5.21 -7.94
C ASN A 359 -24.60 5.58 -9.33
N GLY A 360 -23.52 4.94 -9.78
CA GLY A 360 -23.04 5.08 -11.15
C GLY A 360 -21.70 5.79 -11.29
N VAL A 361 -20.87 5.83 -10.24
CA VAL A 361 -19.49 6.36 -10.24
C VAL A 361 -18.81 6.15 -11.60
N GLY A 362 -18.62 7.25 -12.32
CA GLY A 362 -18.01 7.25 -13.64
C GLY A 362 -16.51 6.97 -13.58
N ARG A 363 -15.96 6.49 -14.68
CA ARG A 363 -14.51 6.50 -14.94
C ARG A 363 -14.24 7.28 -16.21
N VAL A 364 -13.33 8.25 -16.12
CA VAL A 364 -12.87 9.04 -17.26
C VAL A 364 -11.39 8.77 -17.47
N GLU A 365 -10.96 8.76 -18.73
CA GLU A 365 -9.55 8.58 -19.06
C GLU A 365 -8.72 9.72 -18.47
N ALA A 366 -7.56 9.39 -17.91
CA ALA A 366 -6.67 10.36 -17.30
C ALA A 366 -5.96 11.21 -18.36
N GLU A 367 -5.97 12.52 -18.15
CA GLU A 367 -5.22 13.50 -18.96
C GLU A 367 -3.72 13.23 -18.84
N ASP A 368 -3.25 13.04 -17.60
CA ASP A 368 -1.89 12.66 -17.27
C ASP A 368 -1.85 11.18 -16.88
N LYS A 369 -1.03 10.39 -17.59
CA LYS A 369 -0.84 8.95 -17.34
C LYS A 369 0.58 8.71 -16.83
N TRP A 370 0.71 7.84 -15.85
CA TRP A 370 2.00 7.41 -15.30
C TRP A 370 2.00 5.93 -14.97
N PHE A 371 3.15 5.39 -14.61
CA PHE A 371 3.26 4.06 -14.03
C PHE A 371 3.52 4.17 -12.54
N TRP A 372 2.74 3.44 -11.75
CA TRP A 372 3.07 3.20 -10.36
C TRP A 372 4.23 2.22 -10.27
N LYS A 373 5.18 2.50 -9.39
CA LYS A 373 6.15 1.53 -8.90
C LYS A 373 5.86 1.29 -7.42
N ILE A 374 5.13 0.23 -7.13
CA ILE A 374 4.82 -0.18 -5.77
C ILE A 374 5.91 -1.10 -5.24
N VAL A 375 6.43 -0.79 -4.07
CA VAL A 375 7.41 -1.59 -3.34
C VAL A 375 6.72 -2.21 -2.15
N TYR A 376 6.54 -3.52 -2.18
CA TYR A 376 6.22 -4.30 -1.00
C TYR A 376 7.55 -4.70 -0.36
N PRO A 377 7.88 -4.21 0.85
CA PRO A 377 9.19 -4.42 1.47
C PRO A 377 9.53 -5.91 1.69
N PHE A 378 8.51 -6.77 1.59
CA PHE A 378 8.58 -8.21 1.74
C PHE A 378 7.85 -8.85 0.56
N GLY A 379 8.52 -9.72 -0.18
CA GLY A 379 7.92 -10.39 -1.32
C GLY A 379 8.92 -11.18 -2.16
N ASP A 380 8.53 -11.62 -3.34
CA ASP A 380 9.20 -12.72 -4.04
C ASP A 380 10.51 -12.39 -4.77
N GLY A 381 10.98 -11.14 -4.67
CA GLY A 381 12.18 -10.65 -5.34
C GLY A 381 11.99 -10.37 -6.83
N LYS A 382 10.76 -10.39 -7.33
CA LYS A 382 10.45 -10.21 -8.75
C LYS A 382 9.71 -8.90 -9.01
N VAL A 383 9.63 -8.57 -10.30
CA VAL A 383 8.84 -7.44 -10.79
C VAL A 383 7.56 -7.99 -11.38
N HIS A 384 6.45 -7.75 -10.69
CA HIS A 384 5.11 -8.05 -11.14
C HIS A 384 4.58 -6.86 -11.94
N VAL A 385 4.10 -7.11 -13.16
CA VAL A 385 3.50 -6.09 -14.02
C VAL A 385 2.04 -6.43 -14.18
N LEU A 386 1.16 -5.57 -13.67
CA LEU A 386 -0.29 -5.73 -13.82
C LEU A 386 -0.71 -4.97 -15.08
N VAL A 387 -1.15 -5.70 -16.09
CA VAL A 387 -1.60 -5.14 -17.37
C VAL A 387 -3.12 -5.08 -17.36
N PRO A 388 -3.74 -3.87 -17.31
CA PRO A 388 -5.20 -3.75 -17.26
C PRO A 388 -5.87 -4.27 -18.54
N PRO A 389 -7.20 -4.51 -18.52
CA PRO A 389 -7.95 -4.97 -19.68
C PRO A 389 -7.82 -4.01 -20.85
N ASN A 390 -7.65 -4.54 -22.06
CA ASN A 390 -7.50 -3.78 -23.31
C ASN A 390 -6.22 -2.92 -23.39
N VAL A 391 -5.16 -3.33 -22.66
CA VAL A 391 -3.88 -2.61 -22.64
C VAL A 391 -2.75 -3.52 -23.10
N ALA A 392 -1.76 -2.94 -23.77
CA ALA A 392 -0.46 -3.54 -23.99
C ALA A 392 0.66 -2.60 -23.48
N ILE A 393 1.69 -3.19 -22.87
CA ILE A 393 2.83 -2.48 -22.28
C ILE A 393 4.11 -3.01 -22.92
N ALA A 394 4.85 -2.12 -23.59
CA ALA A 394 6.21 -2.39 -24.01
C ALA A 394 7.14 -2.28 -22.79
N VAL A 395 8.01 -3.26 -22.62
CA VAL A 395 8.95 -3.34 -21.51
C VAL A 395 10.35 -3.62 -22.03
N ARG A 396 11.36 -2.98 -21.43
CA ARG A 396 12.78 -3.27 -21.73
C ARG A 396 13.68 -3.05 -20.54
N ASN A 397 14.78 -3.79 -20.46
CA ASN A 397 15.96 -3.50 -19.65
C ASN A 397 17.20 -3.41 -20.57
N GLU A 398 18.41 -3.53 -20.02
CA GLU A 398 19.66 -3.45 -20.79
C GLU A 398 19.89 -4.63 -21.75
N THR A 399 19.31 -5.80 -21.46
CA THR A 399 19.59 -7.06 -22.16
C THR A 399 18.39 -7.64 -22.90
N TRP A 400 17.18 -7.14 -22.64
CA TRP A 400 15.93 -7.71 -23.11
C TRP A 400 14.86 -6.63 -23.33
N ALA A 401 14.02 -6.85 -24.34
CA ALA A 401 12.80 -6.08 -24.57
C ALA A 401 11.67 -7.02 -25.00
N GLY A 402 10.44 -6.66 -24.64
CA GLY A 402 9.24 -7.44 -24.94
C GLY A 402 7.95 -6.63 -24.86
N LEU A 403 6.84 -7.29 -25.16
CA LEU A 403 5.50 -6.74 -25.09
C LEU A 403 4.65 -7.60 -24.14
N LEU A 404 3.99 -6.96 -23.18
CA LEU A 404 3.07 -7.58 -22.23
C LEU A 404 1.65 -7.15 -22.62
N VAL A 405 0.74 -8.10 -22.84
CA VAL A 405 -0.51 -7.85 -23.59
C VAL A 405 -1.72 -8.34 -22.80
N ASN A 406 -2.75 -7.52 -22.66
CA ASN A 406 -4.04 -7.92 -22.12
C ASN A 406 -5.20 -7.31 -22.93
N ASP A 407 -5.04 -7.25 -24.25
CA ASP A 407 -6.04 -6.73 -25.19
C ASP A 407 -6.60 -7.79 -26.15
N GLY A 408 -6.21 -9.05 -25.97
CA GLY A 408 -6.60 -10.19 -26.79
C GLY A 408 -5.90 -10.27 -28.16
N SER A 409 -5.00 -9.34 -28.49
CA SER A 409 -4.23 -9.38 -29.75
C SER A 409 -3.23 -10.54 -29.83
N ASP A 410 -2.87 -11.13 -28.69
CA ASP A 410 -2.06 -12.35 -28.57
C ASP A 410 -2.88 -13.65 -28.69
N GLY A 411 -4.20 -13.54 -28.88
CA GLY A 411 -5.13 -14.66 -28.98
C GLY A 411 -5.60 -15.22 -27.64
N ALA A 412 -5.12 -14.69 -26.52
CA ALA A 412 -5.58 -15.08 -25.18
C ALA A 412 -6.78 -14.23 -24.73
N SER A 413 -7.60 -14.76 -23.82
CA SER A 413 -8.76 -14.03 -23.28
C SER A 413 -8.32 -12.84 -22.44
N ILE A 414 -9.02 -11.70 -22.56
CA ILE A 414 -8.78 -10.53 -21.73
C ILE A 414 -9.12 -10.86 -20.27
N GLU A 415 -8.17 -10.63 -19.37
CA GLU A 415 -8.30 -10.86 -17.93
C GLU A 415 -8.65 -9.57 -17.20
N THR A 416 -9.50 -9.69 -16.18
CA THR A 416 -10.03 -8.58 -15.36
C THR A 416 -9.89 -8.99 -13.88
N PRO A 417 -9.40 -8.12 -12.98
CA PRO A 417 -9.04 -6.71 -13.16
C PRO A 417 -7.73 -6.44 -13.92
N TRP A 418 -6.89 -7.44 -14.14
CA TRP A 418 -5.65 -7.35 -14.92
C TRP A 418 -5.17 -8.74 -15.33
N ARG A 419 -4.24 -8.79 -16.28
CA ARG A 419 -3.33 -9.94 -16.49
C ARG A 419 -2.00 -9.63 -15.83
N GLU A 420 -1.48 -10.57 -15.05
CA GLU A 420 -0.21 -10.40 -14.34
C GLU A 420 0.95 -11.07 -15.09
N TYR A 421 2.05 -10.32 -15.24
CA TYR A 421 3.31 -10.83 -15.77
C TYR A 421 4.40 -10.73 -14.70
N VAL A 422 5.22 -11.77 -14.58
CA VAL A 422 6.29 -11.82 -13.58
C VAL A 422 7.64 -11.83 -14.28
N LEU A 423 8.44 -10.78 -14.03
CA LEU A 423 9.75 -10.56 -14.63
C LEU A 423 10.87 -10.76 -13.59
N PRO A 424 12.07 -11.22 -14.00
CA PRO A 424 13.21 -11.30 -13.10
C PRO A 424 13.62 -9.90 -12.59
N PRO A 425 14.29 -9.77 -11.44
CA PRO A 425 14.69 -8.47 -10.92
C PRO A 425 15.63 -7.75 -11.90
N SER A 426 15.23 -6.56 -12.34
CA SER A 426 16.03 -5.70 -13.23
C SER A 426 15.48 -4.27 -13.24
N ASN A 427 16.25 -3.36 -13.81
CA ASN A 427 15.83 -1.98 -14.04
C ASN A 427 15.07 -1.88 -15.38
N TYR A 428 13.76 -2.09 -15.33
CA TYR A 428 12.90 -2.01 -16.49
C TYR A 428 12.40 -0.58 -16.77
N LYS A 429 12.19 -0.29 -18.05
CA LYS A 429 11.42 0.85 -18.54
C LYS A 429 10.13 0.34 -19.17
N PHE A 430 9.03 1.02 -18.89
CA PHE A 430 7.69 0.67 -19.34
C PHE A 430 7.10 1.79 -20.19
N VAL A 431 6.38 1.43 -21.25
CA VAL A 431 5.68 2.37 -22.14
C VAL A 431 4.33 1.76 -22.52
N LEU A 432 3.26 2.55 -22.42
CA LEU A 432 1.95 2.17 -22.94
C LEU A 432 1.99 2.13 -24.46
N VAL A 433 1.48 1.05 -25.04
CA VAL A 433 1.41 0.89 -26.49
C VAL A 433 -0.02 1.16 -26.94
N GLU A 434 -0.19 2.22 -27.74
CA GLU A 434 -1.42 2.38 -28.52
C GLU A 434 -1.36 1.39 -29.68
N HIS A 435 -2.11 0.29 -29.58
CA HIS A 435 -2.33 -0.52 -30.78
C HIS A 435 -3.12 0.35 -31.78
N PRO A 436 -2.65 0.55 -33.02
CA PRO A 436 -3.55 1.02 -34.07
C PRO A 436 -4.64 -0.03 -34.14
N ARG A 437 -5.88 0.35 -33.79
CA ARG A 437 -7.06 -0.51 -33.90
C ARG A 437 -6.91 -1.29 -35.20
N VAL A 438 -6.64 -2.58 -35.10
CA VAL A 438 -6.69 -3.42 -36.29
C VAL A 438 -8.16 -3.36 -36.65
N SER A 439 -8.49 -2.51 -37.65
CA SER A 439 -9.75 -2.58 -38.38
C SER A 439 -10.07 -4.06 -38.50
N PRO A 440 -11.25 -4.53 -38.03
CA PRO A 440 -11.56 -5.95 -38.01
C PRO A 440 -11.15 -6.49 -39.36
N SER A 441 -10.13 -7.35 -39.35
CA SER A 441 -9.36 -7.71 -40.54
C SER A 441 -10.33 -7.91 -41.69
N THR A 442 -10.06 -7.44 -42.90
CA THR A 442 -10.96 -7.70 -44.04
C THR A 442 -11.08 -9.20 -44.37
N MET A 443 -10.35 -10.08 -43.65
CA MET A 443 -10.32 -11.52 -43.83
C MET A 443 -11.64 -12.27 -43.56
N PRO A 444 -12.46 -11.98 -42.53
CA PRO A 444 -13.77 -12.59 -42.39
C PRO A 444 -14.69 -12.13 -43.53
N MET A 445 -14.64 -10.85 -43.94
CA MET A 445 -15.44 -10.35 -45.06
C MET A 445 -15.03 -11.02 -46.40
N LEU A 446 -13.73 -11.24 -46.63
CA LEU A 446 -13.22 -12.00 -47.79
C LEU A 446 -13.66 -13.47 -47.77
N ARG A 447 -13.68 -14.13 -46.61
CA ARG A 447 -14.20 -15.51 -46.48
C ARG A 447 -15.70 -15.61 -46.74
N THR A 448 -16.48 -14.57 -46.41
CA THR A 448 -17.91 -14.56 -46.72
C THR A 448 -18.19 -14.21 -48.17
N VAL A 449 -17.38 -13.39 -48.85
CA VAL A 449 -17.70 -12.89 -50.22
C VAL A 449 -17.20 -13.81 -51.34
N ILE A 450 -16.05 -14.46 -51.18
CA ILE A 450 -15.45 -15.35 -52.22
C ILE A 450 -16.35 -16.52 -52.65
N PRO A 451 -17.13 -17.18 -51.77
CA PRO A 451 -18.06 -18.23 -52.19
C PRO A 451 -19.19 -17.70 -53.10
N TRP A 452 -19.67 -16.47 -52.87
CA TRP A 452 -20.78 -15.89 -53.65
C TRP A 452 -20.35 -15.38 -55.01
N THR A 453 -19.16 -14.80 -55.14
CA THR A 453 -18.64 -14.35 -56.44
C THR A 453 -18.41 -15.53 -57.38
N THR A 454 -17.90 -16.66 -56.86
CA THR A 454 -17.73 -17.90 -57.64
C THR A 454 -19.08 -18.50 -58.07
N THR A 455 -20.08 -18.50 -57.17
CA THR A 455 -21.43 -18.99 -57.45
C THR A 455 -22.15 -18.13 -58.50
N LEU A 456 -22.03 -16.80 -58.42
CA LEU A 456 -22.59 -15.87 -59.40
C LEU A 456 -21.94 -16.02 -60.78
N LEU A 457 -20.64 -16.29 -60.85
CA LEU A 457 -19.93 -16.53 -62.12
C LEU A 457 -20.40 -17.83 -62.78
N ILE A 458 -20.60 -18.90 -62.01
CA ILE A 458 -21.15 -20.17 -62.49
C ILE A 458 -22.60 -19.99 -62.97
N LEU A 459 -23.45 -19.30 -62.19
CA LEU A 459 -24.82 -19.00 -62.59
C LEU A 459 -24.88 -18.12 -63.85
N GLY A 460 -23.97 -17.15 -63.99
CA GLY A 460 -23.84 -16.32 -65.19
C GLY A 460 -23.47 -17.14 -66.43
N VAL A 461 -22.52 -18.08 -66.30
CA VAL A 461 -22.14 -19.00 -67.39
C VAL A 461 -23.29 -19.93 -67.76
N ILE A 462 -24.03 -20.47 -66.78
CA ILE A 462 -25.21 -21.30 -67.02
C ILE A 462 -26.32 -20.50 -67.73
N ALA A 463 -26.63 -19.29 -67.25
CA ALA A 463 -27.61 -18.41 -67.88
C ALA A 463 -27.22 -18.04 -69.32
N TYR A 464 -25.94 -17.76 -69.57
CA TYR A 464 -25.42 -17.52 -70.91
C TYR A 464 -25.57 -18.76 -71.81
N TYR A 465 -25.27 -19.97 -71.31
CA TYR A 465 -25.43 -21.22 -72.06
C TYR A 465 -26.90 -21.56 -72.34
N MET A 466 -27.79 -21.24 -71.40
CA MET A 466 -29.24 -21.41 -71.57
C MET A 466 -29.83 -20.40 -72.56
N HIS A 467 -29.30 -19.17 -72.61
CA HIS A 467 -29.76 -18.14 -73.55
C HIS A 467 -29.24 -18.38 -74.98
N THR A 468 -28.01 -18.88 -75.13
CA THR A 468 -27.39 -19.13 -76.45
C THR A 468 -27.89 -20.40 -77.14
N ARG A 469 -28.45 -21.39 -76.42
CA ARG A 469 -29.11 -22.57 -77.03
C ARG A 469 -30.51 -22.32 -77.60
N ARG A 470 -31.03 -21.09 -77.52
CA ARG A 470 -32.33 -20.68 -78.11
C ARG A 470 -32.20 -19.70 -79.28
N ARG A 471 -31.03 -19.62 -79.92
CA ARG A 471 -30.84 -18.91 -81.19
C ARG A 471 -30.20 -19.80 -82.24
#